data_AF-A0A6G1R4N4-F1
#
_entry.id   AF-A0A6G1R4N4-F1
#
_cell.length_a   1.000
_cell.length_b   1.000
_cell.length_c   1.000
_cell.angle_alpha   90.00
_cell.angle_beta   90.00
_cell.angle_gamma   90.00
#
_symmetry.space_group_name_H-M   'P 1'
#
loop_
_entity.id
_entity.type
_entity.pdbx_description
1 polymer ?
#
loop_
_entity_poly.entity_id
_entity_poly.type
_entity_poly.pdbx_seq_one_letter_code
_entity_poly.pdbx_strand_id
1 'polypeptide(L)'
;PFQRITRLKLLLQNILKRTRPGSEEEVQATQAYDALEKLIKDCNENVQRMKSTEELIYLSQKIEFECKIFPLISQSRRLVKCGELTALDLSSLRKVTTRPIYLHLFNDCLLLSRPKEGGRFVVFDHAAFSDVRGEK
;
A
#
# COMPACT_ATOMS: atom_id res chain seq x y z
N PRO A 1 -25.03 -5.13 -2.34
CA PRO A 1 -24.61 -3.90 -3.05
C PRO A 1 -23.59 -4.14 -4.18
N PHE A 2 -22.40 -4.69 -3.90
CA PHE A 2 -21.35 -4.96 -4.90
C PHE A 2 -21.74 -6.01 -5.96
N GLN A 3 -22.52 -7.03 -5.55
CA GLN A 3 -23.12 -8.01 -6.47
C GLN A 3 -24.01 -7.38 -7.55
N ARG A 4 -24.67 -6.25 -7.25
CA ARG A 4 -25.51 -5.55 -8.25
C ARG A 4 -24.66 -4.89 -9.32
N ILE A 5 -23.55 -4.27 -8.93
CA ILE A 5 -22.62 -3.56 -9.83
C ILE A 5 -21.95 -4.55 -10.79
N THR A 6 -21.48 -5.69 -10.26
CA THR A 6 -20.88 -6.76 -11.09
C THR A 6 -21.90 -7.39 -12.05
N ARG A 7 -23.17 -7.53 -11.64
CA ARG A 7 -24.24 -8.00 -12.52
C ARG A 7 -24.58 -7.00 -13.63
N LEU A 8 -24.57 -5.69 -13.35
CA LEU A 8 -24.76 -4.66 -14.38
C LEU A 8 -23.66 -4.72 -15.46
N LYS A 9 -22.41 -5.01 -15.08
CA LYS A 9 -21.29 -5.19 -16.01
C LYS A 9 -21.58 -6.31 -17.00
N LEU A 10 -22.02 -7.46 -16.50
CA LEU A 10 -22.35 -8.62 -17.33
C LEU A 10 -23.53 -8.33 -18.28
N LEU A 11 -24.57 -7.63 -17.79
CA LEU A 11 -25.71 -7.25 -18.62
C LEU A 11 -25.28 -6.31 -19.75
N LEU A 12 -24.45 -5.32 -19.45
CA LEU A 12 -23.97 -4.35 -20.43
C LEU A 12 -23.01 -4.97 -21.46
N GLN A 13 -22.16 -5.92 -21.04
CA GLN A 13 -21.38 -6.75 -21.96
C GLN A 13 -22.27 -7.56 -22.92
N ASN A 14 -23.40 -8.08 -22.43
CA ASN A 14 -24.34 -8.80 -23.29
C ASN A 14 -25.07 -7.89 -24.27
N ILE A 15 -25.36 -6.64 -23.87
CA ILE A 15 -25.92 -5.62 -24.77
C ILE A 15 -24.89 -5.30 -25.85
N LEU A 16 -23.65 -4.95 -25.48
CA LEU A 16 -22.56 -4.64 -26.42
C LEU A 16 -22.35 -5.74 -27.47
N LYS A 17 -22.37 -7.02 -27.05
CA LYS A 17 -22.24 -8.18 -27.96
C LYS A 17 -23.38 -8.31 -28.98
N ARG A 18 -24.51 -7.64 -28.75
CA ARG A 18 -25.73 -7.72 -29.58
C ARG A 18 -26.06 -6.41 -30.29
N THR A 19 -25.36 -5.32 -29.96
CA THR A 19 -25.53 -4.03 -30.60
C THR A 19 -24.88 -4.04 -31.99
N ARG A 20 -25.43 -3.26 -32.92
CA ARG A 20 -24.90 -3.14 -34.28
C ARG A 20 -23.58 -2.35 -34.26
N PRO A 21 -22.51 -2.83 -34.90
CA PRO A 21 -21.27 -2.07 -35.00
C PRO A 21 -21.46 -0.74 -35.73
N GLY A 22 -20.82 0.31 -35.23
CA GLY A 22 -20.89 1.68 -35.74
C GLY A 22 -22.17 2.43 -35.38
N SER A 23 -23.06 1.86 -34.56
CA SER A 23 -24.31 2.52 -34.18
C SER A 23 -24.13 3.46 -32.98
N GLU A 24 -25.03 4.43 -32.83
CA GLU A 24 -25.02 5.33 -31.66
C GLU A 24 -25.21 4.55 -30.36
N GLU A 25 -25.99 3.47 -30.38
CA GLU A 25 -26.20 2.58 -29.24
C GLU A 25 -24.92 1.85 -28.84
N GLU A 26 -24.04 1.50 -29.80
CA GLU A 26 -22.75 0.88 -29.48
C GLU A 26 -21.85 1.86 -28.74
N VAL A 27 -21.77 3.11 -29.22
CA VAL A 27 -20.99 4.17 -28.59
C VAL A 27 -21.48 4.42 -27.16
N GLN A 28 -22.80 4.57 -26.98
CA GLN A 28 -23.39 4.79 -25.65
C GLN A 28 -23.17 3.60 -24.72
N ALA A 29 -23.36 2.36 -25.21
CA ALA A 29 -23.14 1.15 -24.40
C ALA A 29 -21.66 0.99 -24.01
N THR A 30 -20.73 1.40 -24.87
CA THR A 30 -19.29 1.37 -24.61
C THR A 30 -18.93 2.38 -23.52
N GLN A 31 -19.40 3.62 -23.63
CA GLN A 31 -19.20 4.65 -22.61
C GLN A 31 -19.76 4.23 -21.24
N ALA A 32 -20.95 3.64 -21.22
CA ALA A 32 -21.56 3.12 -20.00
C ALA A 32 -20.73 1.96 -19.41
N TYR A 33 -20.12 1.12 -20.25
CA TYR A 33 -19.27 0.01 -19.82
C TYR A 33 -17.99 0.52 -19.19
N ASP A 34 -17.31 1.48 -19.82
CA ASP A 34 -16.08 2.08 -19.30
C ASP A 34 -16.32 2.82 -17.98
N ALA A 35 -17.44 3.54 -17.87
CA ALA A 35 -17.84 4.19 -16.63
C ALA A 35 -18.08 3.17 -15.49
N LEU A 36 -18.68 2.03 -15.82
CA LEU A 36 -18.93 0.96 -14.85
C LEU A 36 -17.64 0.24 -14.45
N GLU A 37 -16.72 0.00 -15.38
CA GLU A 37 -15.38 -0.53 -15.09
C GLU A 37 -14.62 0.38 -14.13
N LYS A 38 -14.62 1.68 -14.40
CA LYS A 38 -13.99 2.68 -13.53
C LYS A 38 -14.61 2.65 -12.14
N LEU A 39 -15.93 2.61 -12.02
CA LEU A 39 -16.62 2.55 -10.74
C LEU A 39 -16.23 1.29 -9.93
N ILE A 40 -16.20 0.12 -10.58
CA ILE A 40 -15.79 -1.14 -9.94
C ILE A 40 -14.34 -1.04 -9.44
N LYS A 41 -13.45 -0.51 -10.27
CA LYS A 41 -12.05 -0.29 -9.92
C LYS A 41 -11.91 0.64 -8.72
N ASP A 42 -12.54 1.81 -8.76
CA ASP A 42 -12.50 2.81 -7.68
C ASP A 42 -13.03 2.23 -6.37
N CYS A 43 -14.10 1.43 -6.42
CA CYS A 43 -14.66 0.77 -5.25
C CYS A 43 -13.67 -0.24 -4.65
N ASN A 44 -13.03 -1.06 -5.48
CA ASN A 44 -12.02 -2.01 -5.02
C ASN A 44 -10.81 -1.29 -4.41
N GLU A 45 -10.34 -0.22 -5.04
CA GLU A 45 -9.24 0.61 -4.52
C GLU A 45 -9.60 1.28 -3.19
N ASN A 46 -10.84 1.76 -3.02
CA ASN A 46 -11.32 2.29 -1.75
C ASN A 46 -11.26 1.24 -0.63
N VAL A 47 -11.73 0.01 -0.91
CA VAL A 47 -11.67 -1.09 0.07
C VAL A 47 -10.23 -1.40 0.46
N GLN A 48 -9.31 -1.45 -0.50
CA GLN A 48 -7.88 -1.68 -0.22
C GLN A 48 -7.28 -0.54 0.60
N ARG A 49 -7.56 0.73 0.25
CA ARG A 49 -7.11 1.90 1.01
C ARG A 49 -7.61 1.89 2.45
N MET A 50 -8.85 1.47 2.68
CA MET A 50 -9.42 1.37 4.02
C MET A 50 -8.69 0.30 4.85
N LYS A 51 -8.48 -0.90 4.29
CA LYS A 51 -7.71 -1.97 4.95
C LYS A 51 -6.29 -1.54 5.29
N SER A 52 -5.59 -0.93 4.35
CA SER A 52 -4.23 -0.42 4.61
C SER A 52 -4.22 0.66 5.69
N THR A 53 -5.23 1.52 5.73
CA THR A 53 -5.34 2.54 6.80
C THR A 53 -5.58 1.89 8.17
N GLU A 54 -6.43 0.87 8.26
CA GLU A 54 -6.65 0.10 9.50
C GLU A 54 -5.35 -0.58 9.99
N GLU A 55 -4.58 -1.18 9.09
CA GLU A 55 -3.27 -1.76 9.41
C GLU A 55 -2.29 -0.71 9.96
N LEU A 56 -2.26 0.49 9.37
CA LEU A 56 -1.44 1.60 9.86
C LEU A 56 -1.88 2.10 11.24
N ILE A 57 -3.19 2.16 11.51
CA ILE A 57 -3.72 2.52 12.83
C ILE A 57 -3.26 1.49 13.87
N TYR A 58 -3.42 0.20 13.58
CA TYR A 58 -2.96 -0.87 14.47
C TYR A 58 -1.45 -0.80 14.72
N LEU A 59 -0.66 -0.52 13.68
CA LEU A 59 0.78 -0.35 13.81
C LEU A 59 1.15 0.89 14.63
N SER A 60 0.43 2.01 14.47
CA SER A 60 0.68 3.24 15.23
C SER A 60 0.52 3.07 16.74
N GLN A 61 -0.35 2.16 17.16
CA GLN A 61 -0.55 1.83 18.58
C GLN A 61 0.64 1.08 19.19
N LYS A 62 1.51 0.51 18.33
CA LYS A 62 2.68 -0.29 18.72
C LYS A 62 4.00 0.41 18.49
N ILE A 63 4.00 1.55 17.82
CA ILE A 63 5.21 2.29 17.47
C ILE A 63 5.40 3.49 18.41
N GLU A 64 6.62 3.62 18.92
CA GLU A 64 7.11 4.81 19.62
C GLU A 64 8.26 5.40 18.81
N PHE A 65 8.32 6.72 18.64
CA PHE A 65 9.41 7.40 17.93
C PHE A 65 10.42 7.96 18.93
N GLU A 66 11.68 7.53 18.80
CA GLU A 66 12.84 8.12 19.50
C GLU A 66 13.52 9.18 18.63
N CYS A 67 13.32 9.10 17.32
CA CYS A 67 13.75 10.09 16.34
C CYS A 67 12.69 11.18 16.11
N LYS A 68 12.89 11.99 15.07
CA LYS A 68 11.88 12.96 14.60
C LYS A 68 10.54 12.24 14.37
N ILE A 69 9.47 12.84 14.87
CA ILE A 69 8.12 12.31 14.72
C ILE A 69 7.77 12.23 13.23
N PHE A 70 7.24 11.07 12.85
CA PHE A 70 6.83 10.76 11.50
C PHE A 70 5.32 10.48 11.45
N PRO A 71 4.54 11.14 10.58
CA PRO A 71 3.11 10.90 10.47
C PRO A 71 2.87 9.55 9.79
N LEU A 72 2.76 8.48 10.59
CA LEU A 72 2.65 7.11 10.10
C LEU A 72 1.38 6.88 9.26
N ILE A 73 0.25 7.43 9.69
CA ILE A 73 -1.06 7.22 9.05
C ILE A 73 -1.20 8.14 7.84
N SER A 74 -1.38 7.55 6.66
CA SER A 74 -1.67 8.24 5.40
C SER A 74 -2.53 7.36 4.50
N GLN A 75 -3.50 7.95 3.79
CA GLN A 75 -4.41 7.21 2.90
C GLN A 75 -3.71 6.53 1.71
N SER A 76 -2.56 7.06 1.30
CA SER A 76 -1.76 6.52 0.19
C SER A 76 -0.69 5.52 0.66
N ARG A 77 -0.46 5.41 1.97
CA ARG A 77 0.59 4.57 2.54
C ARG A 77 0.11 3.14 2.75
N ARG A 78 0.97 2.19 2.41
CA ARG A 78 0.72 0.76 2.53
C ARG A 78 1.98 0.08 3.05
N LEU A 79 1.84 -0.79 4.05
CA LEU A 79 2.94 -1.63 4.50
C LEU A 79 3.19 -2.71 3.44
N VAL A 80 4.38 -2.70 2.84
CA VAL A 80 4.78 -3.63 1.78
C VAL A 80 5.43 -4.87 2.38
N LYS A 81 6.30 -4.68 3.37
CA LYS A 81 7.01 -5.77 4.03
C LYS A 81 7.47 -5.36 5.42
N CYS A 82 7.59 -6.32 6.33
CA CYS A 82 8.26 -6.11 7.60
C CYS A 82 9.07 -7.34 8.00
N GLY A 83 10.06 -7.15 8.87
CA GLY A 83 10.84 -8.25 9.40
C GLY A 83 12.16 -7.82 10.03
N GLU A 84 12.78 -8.78 10.72
CA GLU A 84 14.10 -8.62 11.31
C GLU A 84 15.17 -8.59 10.22
N LEU A 85 16.12 -7.68 10.37
CA LEU A 85 17.31 -7.55 9.54
C LEU A 85 18.53 -7.37 10.44
N THR A 86 19.72 -7.58 9.85
CA THR A 86 20.99 -7.26 10.50
C THR A 86 21.58 -6.02 9.83
N ALA A 87 21.66 -4.92 10.58
CA ALA A 87 22.38 -3.74 10.12
C ALA A 87 23.88 -3.99 10.25
N LEU A 88 24.60 -3.69 9.16
CA LEU A 88 26.06 -3.65 9.12
C LEU A 88 26.50 -2.21 9.31
N ASP A 89 27.36 -1.95 10.28
CA ASP A 89 28.01 -0.67 10.46
C ASP A 89 29.45 -0.75 9.93
N LEU A 90 29.69 0.02 8.88
CA LEU A 90 30.95 0.10 8.13
C LEU A 90 31.75 1.35 8.50
N SER A 91 31.32 2.13 9.50
CA SER A 91 32.01 3.34 9.94
C SER A 91 33.46 3.09 10.38
N SER A 92 33.76 1.86 10.82
CA SER A 92 35.09 1.42 11.22
C SER A 92 35.75 0.57 10.14
N LEU A 93 36.75 1.13 9.45
CA LEU A 93 37.57 0.45 8.42
C LEU A 93 38.23 -0.87 8.87
N ARG A 94 38.26 -1.16 10.17
CA ARG A 94 38.97 -2.32 10.75
C ARG A 94 38.05 -3.43 11.25
N LYS A 95 36.75 -3.16 11.49
CA LYS A 95 35.78 -4.12 12.01
C LYS A 95 34.37 -3.75 11.58
N VAL A 96 33.72 -4.64 10.83
CA VAL A 96 32.28 -4.56 10.59
C VAL A 96 31.57 -4.96 11.87
N THR A 97 30.78 -4.06 12.43
CA THR A 97 29.90 -4.37 13.55
C THR A 97 28.50 -4.66 13.03
N THR A 98 27.81 -5.59 13.66
CA THR A 98 26.45 -6.00 13.25
C THR A 98 25.48 -5.76 14.39
N ARG A 99 24.30 -5.22 14.08
CA ARG A 99 23.22 -5.04 15.07
C ARG A 99 21.89 -5.53 14.52
N PRO A 100 21.09 -6.28 15.30
CA PRO A 100 19.74 -6.64 14.89
C PRO A 100 18.86 -5.39 14.85
N ILE A 101 18.05 -5.27 13.81
CA ILE A 101 17.08 -4.20 13.61
C ILE A 101 15.80 -4.81 13.04
N TYR A 102 14.71 -4.05 13.08
CA TYR A 102 13.43 -4.42 12.48
C TYR A 102 13.05 -3.38 11.43
N LEU A 103 12.70 -3.84 10.23
CA LEU A 103 12.30 -2.99 9.11
C LEU A 103 10.78 -2.97 9.00
N HIS A 104 10.22 -1.76 8.85
CA HIS A 104 8.87 -1.55 8.34
C HIS A 104 8.99 -0.84 7.00
N LEU A 105 8.79 -1.58 5.91
CA LEU A 105 8.87 -1.05 4.55
C LEU A 105 7.49 -0.67 4.07
N PHE A 106 7.30 0.61 3.75
CA PHE A 106 6.11 1.13 3.10
C PHE A 106 6.39 1.41 1.63
N ASN A 107 5.33 1.72 0.87
CA ASN A 107 5.45 2.07 -0.54
C ASN A 107 6.11 3.43 -0.80
N ASP A 108 6.18 4.32 0.19
CA ASP A 108 6.69 5.69 0.08
C ASP A 108 7.87 5.99 1.03
N CYS A 109 8.15 5.11 1.98
CA CYS A 109 9.16 5.29 3.01
C CYS A 109 9.53 3.97 3.70
N LEU A 110 10.52 4.01 4.58
CA LEU A 110 10.82 2.94 5.52
C LEU A 110 11.04 3.47 6.94
N LEU A 111 10.79 2.62 7.93
CA LEU A 111 11.13 2.86 9.32
C LEU A 111 12.07 1.76 9.81
N LEU A 112 13.13 2.17 10.52
CA LEU A 112 14.03 1.28 11.23
C LEU A 112 13.71 1.33 12.72
N SER A 113 13.49 0.17 13.31
CA SER A 113 13.09 0.06 14.71
C SER A 113 13.78 -1.07 15.47
N ARG A 114 13.64 -1.03 16.79
CA ARG A 114 14.03 -2.11 17.71
C ARG A 114 12.77 -2.70 18.34
N PRO A 115 12.63 -4.04 18.40
CA PRO A 115 11.51 -4.66 19.11
C PRO A 115 11.61 -4.39 20.61
N LYS A 116 10.46 -4.20 21.26
CA LYS A 116 10.24 -4.10 22.70
C LYS A 116 9.26 -5.18 23.16
N GLU A 117 9.18 -5.38 24.47
CA GLU A 117 8.20 -6.28 25.07
C GLU A 117 6.75 -5.94 24.66
N GLY A 118 5.93 -6.99 24.52
CA GLY A 118 4.53 -6.86 24.11
C GLY A 118 4.33 -6.56 22.62
N GLY A 119 5.33 -6.84 21.78
CA GLY A 119 5.23 -6.64 20.32
C GLY A 119 5.20 -5.17 19.91
N ARG A 120 5.81 -4.30 20.73
CA ARG A 120 6.00 -2.87 20.45
C ARG A 120 7.33 -2.64 19.74
N PHE A 121 7.46 -1.49 19.09
CA PHE A 121 8.66 -1.11 18.34
C PHE A 121 9.06 0.31 18.67
N VAL A 122 10.35 0.53 18.89
CA VAL A 122 10.92 1.88 18.97
C VAL A 122 11.60 2.22 17.66
N VAL A 123 11.02 3.15 16.93
CA VAL A 123 11.59 3.68 15.69
C VAL A 123 12.69 4.67 16.04
N PHE A 124 13.89 4.36 15.57
CA PHE A 124 15.09 5.19 15.79
C PHE A 124 15.53 5.92 14.51
N ASP A 125 15.00 5.53 13.34
CA ASP A 125 15.29 6.22 12.08
C ASP A 125 14.20 5.98 11.03
N HIS A 126 14.08 6.89 10.07
CA HIS A 126 13.17 6.79 8.94
C HIS A 126 13.74 7.44 7.69
N ALA A 127 13.39 6.94 6.52
CA ALA A 127 13.79 7.54 5.25
C ALA A 127 12.65 7.51 4.23
N ALA A 128 12.56 8.55 3.40
CA ALA A 128 11.67 8.52 2.24
C ALA A 128 12.24 7.54 1.20
N PHE A 129 11.36 6.96 0.38
CA PHE A 129 11.79 6.02 -0.66
C PHE A 129 12.80 6.65 -1.64
N SER A 130 12.73 7.97 -1.87
CA SER A 130 13.67 8.71 -2.72
C SER A 130 15.12 8.66 -2.22
N ASP A 131 15.31 8.45 -0.93
CA ASP A 131 16.60 8.59 -0.26
C ASP A 131 17.28 7.21 -0.04
N VAL A 132 16.64 6.13 -0.50
CA VAL A 132 17.05 4.75 -0.25
C VAL A 132 17.28 4.02 -1.57
N ARG A 133 18.38 3.29 -1.67
CA ARG A 133 18.65 2.35 -2.77
C ARG A 133 18.90 0.96 -2.23
N GLY A 134 18.35 -0.04 -2.91
CA GLY A 134 18.71 -1.44 -2.69
C GLY A 134 19.74 -1.87 -3.71
N GLU A 135 20.78 -2.55 -3.25
CA GLU A 135 21.75 -3.24 -4.11
C GLU A 135 21.40 -4.73 -4.18
N LYS A 136 21.67 -5.36 -5.33
CA LYS A 136 21.42 -6.79 -5.58
C LYS A 136 22.69 -7.60 -5.47
#